data_AF-A0A366KV19-F1
#
_entry.id   AF-A0A366KV19-F1
#
_cell.length_a   1.000
_cell.length_b   1.000
_cell.length_c   1.000
_cell.angle_alpha   90.00
_cell.angle_beta   90.00
_cell.angle_gamma   90.00
#
_symmetry.space_group_name_H-M   'P 1'
#
loop_
_entity.id
_entity.type
_entity.pdbx_description
1 polymer ?
#
loop_
_entity_poly.entity_id
_entity_poly.type
_entity_poly.pdbx_seq_one_letter_code
_entity_poly.pdbx_strand_id
1 'polypeptide(L)'
;MEKEHELLLKKTEAFVKELLEKELPEYMYFHNFEHTLLVVEGIKLIGKQSNVAEIDLFLLTLAAFLHDVGYTKQYIGHELAGTEIARTFLLQNDLDPLQVGIITGLILATRYPQLPKNNLEEIICDADFYHFSLQNYIGFAEKLKKEWEESLHLLYNDREWDAINLDMLAGHQYFTGYGKKVLQKKKILNIEKLVQRFT
;
A
#
# COMPACT_ATOMS: atom_id res chain seq x y z
N MET A 1 -6.44 20.65 16.85
CA MET A 1 -5.74 20.21 15.63
C MET A 1 -4.87 18.98 15.89
N GLU A 2 -3.67 19.07 16.46
CA GLU A 2 -2.78 17.89 16.59
C GLU A 2 -3.38 16.72 17.38
N LYS A 3 -4.02 16.99 18.53
CA LYS A 3 -4.75 15.96 19.31
C LYS A 3 -5.96 15.37 18.58
N GLU A 4 -6.63 16.15 17.74
CA GLU A 4 -7.79 15.68 16.96
C GLU A 4 -7.32 14.79 15.81
N HIS A 5 -6.21 15.15 15.15
CA HIS A 5 -5.56 14.32 14.13
C HIS A 5 -5.12 12.97 14.73
N GLU A 6 -4.46 12.99 15.90
CA GLU A 6 -4.05 11.75 16.57
C GLU A 6 -5.25 10.86 16.92
N LEU A 7 -6.34 11.46 17.42
CA LEU A 7 -7.56 10.73 17.74
C LEU A 7 -8.19 10.10 16.48
N LEU A 8 -8.26 10.84 15.37
CA LEU A 8 -8.82 10.33 14.13
C LEU A 8 -7.95 9.22 13.52
N LEU A 9 -6.61 9.33 13.60
CA LEU A 9 -5.71 8.25 13.18
C LEU A 9 -5.98 6.96 13.97
N LYS A 10 -6.11 7.05 15.29
CA LYS A 10 -6.44 5.88 16.15
C LYS A 10 -7.81 5.29 15.81
N LYS A 11 -8.81 6.13 15.57
CA LYS A 11 -10.14 5.67 15.13
C LYS A 11 -10.08 4.96 13.78
N THR A 12 -9.29 5.50 12.85
CA THR A 12 -9.11 4.93 11.50
C THR A 12 -8.43 3.58 11.57
N GLU A 13 -7.34 3.47 12.34
CA GLU A 13 -6.65 2.20 12.57
C GLU A 13 -7.59 1.13 13.15
N ALA A 14 -8.36 1.49 14.18
CA ALA A 14 -9.32 0.58 14.80
C ALA A 14 -10.43 0.15 13.83
N PHE A 15 -10.98 1.09 13.06
CA PHE A 15 -11.98 0.83 12.04
C PHE A 15 -11.47 -0.13 10.96
N VAL A 16 -10.28 0.14 10.43
CA VAL A 16 -9.69 -0.70 9.37
C VAL A 16 -9.41 -2.10 9.90
N LYS A 17 -8.82 -2.21 11.09
CA LYS A 17 -8.57 -3.51 11.73
C LYS A 17 -9.86 -4.31 11.87
N GLU A 18 -10.91 -3.70 12.45
CA GLU A 18 -12.20 -4.36 12.65
C GLU A 18 -12.87 -4.75 11.32
N LEU A 19 -12.80 -3.86 10.31
CA LEU A 19 -13.36 -4.11 8.99
C LEU A 19 -12.67 -5.29 8.30
N LEU A 20 -11.33 -5.31 8.29
CA LEU A 20 -10.57 -6.38 7.67
C LEU A 20 -10.75 -7.71 8.44
N GLU A 21 -10.77 -7.69 9.77
CA GLU A 21 -11.02 -8.90 10.58
C GLU A 21 -12.41 -9.51 10.32
N LYS A 22 -13.43 -8.71 10.00
CA LYS A 22 -14.80 -9.17 9.81
C LYS A 22 -15.14 -9.52 8.37
N GLU A 23 -14.64 -8.75 7.42
CA GLU A 23 -15.16 -8.75 6.03
C GLU A 23 -14.10 -9.17 5.00
N LEU A 24 -12.82 -9.24 5.36
CA LEU A 24 -11.79 -9.67 4.43
C LEU A 24 -11.82 -11.20 4.29
N PRO A 25 -11.82 -11.75 3.06
CA PRO A 25 -11.76 -13.20 2.89
C PRO A 25 -10.51 -13.81 3.52
N GLU A 26 -10.65 -15.01 4.12
CA GLU A 26 -9.57 -15.70 4.85
C GLU A 26 -8.33 -16.03 3.98
N TYR A 27 -8.49 -16.01 2.66
CA TYR A 27 -7.44 -16.28 1.69
C TYR A 27 -6.64 -15.02 1.25
N MET A 28 -6.94 -13.85 1.82
CA MET A 28 -6.18 -12.61 1.59
C MET A 28 -4.85 -12.61 2.39
N TYR A 29 -3.91 -13.46 1.96
CA TYR A 29 -2.66 -13.70 2.68
C TYR A 29 -1.69 -12.52 2.64
N PHE A 30 -1.77 -11.64 1.63
CA PHE A 30 -0.89 -10.48 1.48
C PHE A 30 -1.62 -9.17 1.77
N HIS A 31 -2.71 -8.86 1.06
CA HIS A 31 -3.44 -7.59 1.22
C HIS A 31 -4.35 -7.64 2.46
N ASN A 32 -3.75 -7.63 3.64
CA ASN A 32 -4.39 -7.65 4.95
C ASN A 32 -3.84 -6.53 5.85
N PHE A 33 -4.25 -6.53 7.12
CA PHE A 33 -3.88 -5.47 8.06
C PHE A 33 -2.36 -5.36 8.28
N GLU A 34 -1.59 -6.44 8.14
CA GLU A 34 -0.12 -6.36 8.22
C GLU A 34 0.47 -5.54 7.06
N HIS A 35 -0.02 -5.73 5.84
CA HIS A 35 0.36 -4.91 4.69
C HIS A 35 -0.03 -3.44 4.89
N THR A 36 -1.26 -3.18 5.38
CA THR A 36 -1.69 -1.82 5.73
C THR A 36 -0.70 -1.12 6.67
N LEU A 37 -0.23 -1.80 7.71
CA LEU A 37 0.75 -1.25 8.64
C LEU A 37 2.11 -1.01 8.00
N LEU A 38 2.54 -1.84 7.04
CA LEU A 38 3.77 -1.63 6.27
C LEU A 38 3.68 -0.38 5.39
N VAL A 39 2.54 -0.12 4.76
CA VAL A 39 2.33 1.11 3.98
C VAL A 39 2.37 2.33 4.90
N VAL A 40 1.75 2.26 6.09
CA VAL A 40 1.83 3.33 7.10
C VAL A 40 3.28 3.57 7.57
N GLU A 41 4.08 2.51 7.75
CA GLU A 41 5.51 2.64 8.03
C GLU A 41 6.26 3.33 6.88
N GLY A 42 5.97 2.93 5.64
CA GLY A 42 6.50 3.53 4.41
C GLY A 42 6.21 5.03 4.35
N ILE A 43 4.96 5.44 4.58
CA ILE A 43 4.56 6.85 4.66
C ILE A 43 5.37 7.61 5.70
N LYS A 44 5.50 7.09 6.92
CA LYS A 44 6.25 7.75 7.99
C LYS A 44 7.72 7.91 7.64
N LEU A 45 8.34 6.88 7.05
CA LEU A 45 9.73 6.90 6.63
C LEU A 45 9.96 7.89 5.49
N ILE A 46 9.22 7.75 4.38
CA ILE A 46 9.37 8.56 3.17
C ILE A 46 8.99 10.02 3.46
N GLY A 47 7.92 10.24 4.21
CA GLY A 47 7.45 11.56 4.61
C GLY A 47 8.47 12.32 5.46
N LYS A 48 9.09 11.64 6.43
CA LYS A 48 10.21 12.21 7.22
C LYS A 48 11.40 12.59 6.34
N GLN A 49 11.80 11.72 5.41
CA GLN A 49 12.94 11.97 4.52
C GLN A 49 12.67 13.04 3.47
N SER A 50 11.39 13.28 3.17
CA SER A 50 10.94 14.28 2.19
C SER A 50 10.52 15.61 2.84
N ASN A 51 10.65 15.75 4.16
CA ASN A 51 10.23 16.93 4.94
C ASN A 51 8.76 17.33 4.67
N VAL A 52 7.87 16.34 4.62
CA VAL A 52 6.44 16.54 4.38
C VAL A 52 5.84 17.31 5.55
N ALA A 53 4.95 18.28 5.25
CA ALA A 53 4.24 19.04 6.27
C ALA A 53 3.36 18.11 7.13
N GLU A 54 3.17 18.46 8.41
CA GLU A 54 2.41 17.62 9.35
C GLU A 54 0.99 17.32 8.88
N ILE A 55 0.32 18.31 8.26
CA ILE A 55 -1.02 18.12 7.71
C ILE A 55 -1.03 17.11 6.56
N ASP A 56 -0.06 17.19 5.66
CA ASP A 56 0.04 16.28 4.52
C ASP A 56 0.40 14.86 4.98
N LEU A 57 1.27 14.73 5.98
CA LEU A 57 1.62 13.45 6.59
C LEU A 57 0.40 12.80 7.27
N PHE A 58 -0.44 13.60 7.91
CA PHE A 58 -1.71 13.15 8.48
C PHE A 58 -2.65 12.60 7.40
N LEU A 59 -2.87 13.34 6.30
CA LEU A 59 -3.72 12.89 5.19
C LEU A 59 -3.17 11.62 4.52
N LEU A 60 -1.86 11.54 4.29
CA LEU A 60 -1.18 10.36 3.78
C LEU A 60 -1.35 9.14 4.69
N THR A 61 -1.28 9.35 6.01
CA THR A 61 -1.42 8.25 6.97
C THR A 61 -2.86 7.72 6.99
N LEU A 62 -3.88 8.60 6.91
CA LEU A 62 -5.27 8.18 6.75
C LEU A 62 -5.48 7.39 5.45
N ALA A 63 -4.94 7.89 4.32
CA ALA A 63 -5.01 7.19 3.05
C ALA A 63 -4.34 5.81 3.10
N ALA A 64 -3.16 5.70 3.71
CA ALA A 64 -2.46 4.43 3.89
C ALA A 64 -3.24 3.42 4.72
N PHE A 65 -3.91 3.84 5.80
CA PHE A 65 -4.80 2.94 6.54
C PHE A 65 -5.97 2.44 5.67
N LEU A 66 -6.50 3.30 4.80
CA LEU A 66 -7.74 3.04 4.07
C LEU A 66 -7.55 2.48 2.65
N HIS A 67 -6.33 2.42 2.10
CA HIS A 67 -6.12 2.14 0.68
C HIS A 67 -6.69 0.79 0.22
N ASP A 68 -6.51 -0.25 1.04
CA ASP A 68 -6.85 -1.63 0.69
C ASP A 68 -8.18 -2.13 1.27
N VAL A 69 -8.94 -1.28 1.96
CA VAL A 69 -10.23 -1.71 2.55
C VAL A 69 -11.25 -2.17 1.50
N GLY A 70 -11.05 -1.79 0.24
CA GLY A 70 -11.87 -2.22 -0.88
C GLY A 70 -11.77 -3.71 -1.21
N TYR A 71 -10.71 -4.41 -0.77
CA TYR A 71 -10.59 -5.86 -0.90
C TYR A 71 -11.70 -6.62 -0.16
N THR A 72 -12.35 -5.99 0.82
CA THR A 72 -13.56 -6.54 1.49
C THR A 72 -14.80 -6.56 0.59
N LYS A 73 -14.73 -5.95 -0.60
CA LYS A 73 -15.83 -5.88 -1.57
C LYS A 73 -15.49 -6.54 -2.89
N GLN A 74 -14.29 -6.31 -3.41
CA GLN A 74 -13.84 -6.90 -4.67
C GLN A 74 -12.31 -6.87 -4.78
N TYR A 75 -11.74 -7.80 -5.54
CA TYR A 75 -10.30 -7.86 -5.80
C TYR A 75 -9.87 -6.83 -6.87
N ILE A 76 -10.50 -6.91 -8.05
CA ILE A 76 -10.22 -6.01 -9.17
C ILE A 76 -11.03 -4.72 -8.97
N GLY A 77 -10.36 -3.57 -9.02
CA GLY A 77 -10.99 -2.28 -8.76
C GLY A 77 -11.26 -2.01 -7.28
N HIS A 78 -10.52 -2.68 -6.38
CA HIS A 78 -10.62 -2.48 -4.94
C HIS A 78 -10.37 -1.02 -4.55
N GLU A 79 -9.52 -0.26 -5.27
CA GLU A 79 -9.22 1.13 -4.92
C GLU A 79 -10.48 2.01 -5.03
N LEU A 80 -11.31 1.77 -6.07
CA LEU A 80 -12.57 2.51 -6.21
C LEU A 80 -13.55 2.14 -5.10
N ALA A 81 -13.72 0.86 -4.79
CA ALA A 81 -14.56 0.41 -3.68
C ALA A 81 -14.05 0.96 -2.33
N GLY A 82 -12.74 0.97 -2.14
CA GLY A 82 -12.05 1.50 -0.97
C GLY A 82 -12.30 3.00 -0.80
N THR A 83 -12.33 3.78 -1.88
CA THR A 83 -12.62 5.22 -1.80
C THR A 83 -14.03 5.52 -1.29
N GLU A 84 -15.03 4.70 -1.62
CA GLU A 84 -16.39 4.88 -1.12
C GLU A 84 -16.50 4.55 0.38
N ILE A 85 -15.82 3.49 0.82
CA ILE A 85 -15.71 3.13 2.24
C ILE A 85 -14.99 4.24 3.02
N ALA A 86 -13.84 4.69 2.52
CA ALA A 86 -13.03 5.75 3.10
C ALA A 86 -13.81 7.07 3.21
N ARG A 87 -14.46 7.49 2.11
CA ARG A 87 -15.28 8.71 2.07
C ARG A 87 -16.38 8.67 3.14
N THR A 88 -17.10 7.55 3.24
CA THR A 88 -18.18 7.38 4.20
C THR A 88 -17.66 7.49 5.63
N PHE A 89 -16.61 6.73 5.96
CA PHE A 89 -16.01 6.71 7.29
C PHE A 89 -15.46 8.10 7.71
N LEU A 90 -14.76 8.79 6.82
CA LEU A 90 -14.12 10.07 7.12
C LEU A 90 -15.14 11.20 7.29
N LEU A 91 -16.18 11.25 6.46
CA LEU A 91 -17.27 12.22 6.61
C LEU A 91 -18.08 11.99 7.89
N GLN A 92 -18.31 10.73 8.28
CA GLN A 92 -18.94 10.38 9.56
C GLN A 92 -18.10 10.76 10.78
N ASN A 93 -16.81 10.99 10.60
CA ASN A 93 -15.89 11.48 11.63
C ASN A 93 -15.56 12.97 11.45
N ASP A 94 -16.43 13.72 10.77
CA ASP A 94 -16.38 15.18 10.64
C ASP A 94 -15.11 15.73 9.97
N LEU A 95 -14.43 14.92 9.14
CA LEU A 95 -13.30 15.41 8.35
C LEU A 95 -13.78 16.32 7.22
N ASP A 96 -13.05 17.41 6.98
CA ASP A 96 -13.38 18.38 5.94
C ASP A 96 -13.52 17.72 4.54
N PRO A 97 -14.58 18.03 3.77
CA PRO A 97 -14.79 17.41 2.46
C PRO A 97 -13.64 17.59 1.45
N LEU A 98 -12.86 18.67 1.52
CA LEU A 98 -11.69 18.85 0.65
C LEU A 98 -10.57 17.89 1.05
N GLN A 99 -10.35 17.71 2.36
CA GLN A 99 -9.39 16.72 2.88
C GLN A 99 -9.80 15.29 2.53
N VAL A 100 -11.10 14.96 2.61
CA VAL A 100 -11.63 13.67 2.13
C VAL A 100 -11.37 13.49 0.63
N GLY A 101 -11.55 14.54 -0.16
CA GLY A 101 -11.20 14.57 -1.59
C GLY A 101 -9.74 14.21 -1.83
N ILE A 102 -8.81 14.82 -1.07
CA ILE A 102 -7.37 14.51 -1.14
C ILE A 102 -7.12 13.04 -0.82
N ILE A 103 -7.66 12.53 0.30
CA ILE A 103 -7.45 11.13 0.73
C ILE A 103 -7.96 10.14 -0.31
N THR A 104 -9.16 10.35 -0.85
CA THR A 104 -9.68 9.49 -1.93
C THR A 104 -8.83 9.57 -3.20
N GLY A 105 -8.29 10.73 -3.55
CA GLY A 105 -7.32 10.87 -4.64
C GLY A 105 -6.04 10.05 -4.40
N LEU A 106 -5.52 10.06 -3.17
CA LEU A 106 -4.35 9.27 -2.77
C LEU A 106 -4.60 7.77 -2.88
N ILE A 107 -5.75 7.28 -2.40
CA ILE A 107 -6.14 5.87 -2.54
C ILE A 107 -6.25 5.49 -4.03
N LEU A 108 -6.85 6.33 -4.87
CA LEU A 108 -6.94 6.04 -6.31
C LEU A 108 -5.58 6.01 -7.00
N ALA A 109 -4.59 6.74 -6.49
CA ALA A 109 -3.25 6.77 -7.05
C ALA A 109 -2.48 5.45 -6.85
N THR A 110 -2.86 4.60 -5.89
CA THR A 110 -2.21 3.30 -5.68
C THR A 110 -2.55 2.29 -6.77
N ARG A 111 -3.60 2.54 -7.57
CA ARG A 111 -3.99 1.67 -8.68
C ARG A 111 -2.84 1.42 -9.64
N TYR A 112 -2.54 0.14 -9.87
CA TYR A 112 -1.47 -0.26 -10.78
C TYR A 112 -1.95 -0.33 -12.25
N PRO A 113 -1.17 0.18 -13.24
CA PRO A 113 0.10 0.88 -13.09
C PRO A 113 -0.08 2.29 -12.50
N GLN A 114 0.78 2.63 -11.55
CA GLN A 114 0.73 3.90 -10.82
C GLN A 114 1.18 5.07 -11.71
N LEU A 115 0.40 6.16 -11.70
CA LEU A 115 0.66 7.38 -12.46
C LEU A 115 0.42 8.62 -11.56
N PRO A 116 1.26 8.82 -10.52
CA PRO A 116 1.09 9.91 -9.58
C PRO A 116 1.24 11.28 -10.26
N LYS A 117 0.42 12.24 -9.84
CA LYS A 117 0.30 13.58 -10.45
C LYS A 117 0.88 14.69 -9.57
N ASN A 118 1.18 14.38 -8.32
CA ASN A 118 1.72 15.32 -7.35
C ASN A 118 2.55 14.59 -6.29
N ASN A 119 3.28 15.34 -5.49
CA ASN A 119 4.21 14.80 -4.50
C ASN A 119 3.55 13.86 -3.48
N LEU A 120 2.29 14.11 -3.06
CA LEU A 120 1.62 13.24 -2.10
C LEU A 120 1.27 11.89 -2.73
N GLU A 121 0.81 11.90 -3.97
CA GLU A 121 0.56 10.68 -4.74
C GLU A 121 1.86 9.90 -4.96
N GLU A 122 2.99 10.57 -5.25
CA GLU A 122 4.30 9.91 -5.35
C GLU A 122 4.68 9.19 -4.04
N ILE A 123 4.41 9.82 -2.90
CA ILE A 123 4.74 9.26 -1.57
C ILE A 123 3.92 8.02 -1.27
N ILE A 124 2.60 8.04 -1.48
CA ILE A 124 1.76 6.87 -1.22
C ILE A 124 2.06 5.73 -2.18
N CYS A 125 2.34 6.02 -3.46
CA CYS A 125 2.78 5.02 -4.43
C CYS A 125 4.08 4.32 -3.99
N ASP A 126 5.09 5.10 -3.56
CA ASP A 126 6.34 4.54 -3.06
C ASP A 126 6.16 3.75 -1.76
N ALA A 127 5.23 4.17 -0.89
CA ALA A 127 4.93 3.50 0.37
C ALA A 127 4.19 2.17 0.17
N ASP A 128 3.27 2.11 -0.79
CA ASP A 128 2.54 0.90 -1.16
C ASP A 128 3.51 -0.21 -1.62
N PHE A 129 4.50 0.18 -2.42
CA PHE A 129 5.60 -0.69 -2.86
C PHE A 129 6.84 -0.66 -1.93
N TYR A 130 6.71 -0.24 -0.68
CA TYR A 130 7.83 -0.21 0.27
C TYR A 130 8.39 -1.62 0.55
N HIS A 131 7.52 -2.64 0.57
CA HIS A 131 7.86 -4.03 0.81
C HIS A 131 8.88 -4.61 -0.20
N PHE A 132 8.94 -4.07 -1.43
CA PHE A 132 9.97 -4.43 -2.42
C PHE A 132 11.40 -4.13 -1.95
N SER A 133 11.55 -3.19 -1.02
CA SER A 133 12.84 -2.76 -0.47
C SER A 133 13.22 -3.48 0.84
N LEU A 134 12.36 -4.36 1.35
CA LEU A 134 12.56 -5.05 2.62
C LEU A 134 13.31 -6.38 2.43
N GLN A 135 14.12 -6.77 3.42
CA GLN A 135 14.98 -7.95 3.30
C GLN A 135 14.20 -9.26 3.13
N ASN A 136 12.98 -9.32 3.68
CA ASN A 136 12.06 -10.45 3.66
C ASN A 136 11.11 -10.44 2.45
N TYR A 137 11.46 -9.75 1.35
CA TYR A 137 10.64 -9.66 0.14
C TYR A 137 10.13 -11.00 -0.37
N ILE A 138 10.95 -12.06 -0.33
CA ILE A 138 10.55 -13.41 -0.75
C ILE A 138 9.31 -13.89 0.02
N GLY A 139 9.23 -13.63 1.34
CA GLY A 139 8.07 -14.01 2.13
C GLY A 139 6.80 -13.22 1.78
N PHE A 140 6.94 -11.95 1.37
CA PHE A 140 5.81 -11.18 0.82
C PHE A 140 5.35 -11.74 -0.52
N ALA A 141 6.29 -12.06 -1.40
CA ALA A 141 5.99 -12.68 -2.69
C ALA A 141 5.29 -14.04 -2.52
N GLU A 142 5.71 -14.87 -1.55
CA GLU A 142 5.06 -16.15 -1.25
C GLU A 142 3.62 -15.97 -0.73
N LYS A 143 3.39 -14.99 0.14
CA LYS A 143 2.03 -14.63 0.60
C LYS A 143 1.15 -14.21 -0.59
N LEU A 144 1.68 -13.35 -1.47
CA LEU A 144 0.95 -12.87 -2.64
C LEU A 144 0.64 -13.99 -3.64
N LYS A 145 1.60 -14.92 -3.87
CA LYS A 145 1.39 -16.11 -4.71
C LYS A 145 0.19 -16.91 -4.24
N LYS A 146 0.14 -17.21 -2.94
CA LYS A 146 -0.92 -17.99 -2.32
C LYS A 146 -2.27 -17.27 -2.40
N GLU A 147 -2.25 -15.95 -2.26
CA GLU A 147 -3.47 -15.15 -2.40
C GLU A 147 -4.00 -15.18 -3.83
N TRP A 148 -3.14 -15.07 -4.84
CA TRP A 148 -3.53 -15.15 -6.26
C TRP A 148 -4.07 -16.53 -6.65
N GLU A 149 -3.49 -17.59 -6.09
CA GLU A 149 -3.98 -18.95 -6.29
C GLU A 149 -5.44 -19.10 -5.81
N GLU A 150 -5.75 -18.63 -4.60
CA GLU A 150 -7.08 -18.77 -4.02
C GLU A 150 -8.09 -17.74 -4.58
N SER A 151 -7.66 -16.48 -4.74
CA SER A 151 -8.56 -15.36 -5.11
C SER A 151 -8.81 -15.28 -6.61
N LEU A 152 -7.82 -15.64 -7.42
CA LEU A 152 -7.82 -15.45 -8.88
C LEU A 152 -7.68 -16.76 -9.65
N HIS A 153 -7.47 -17.90 -8.97
CA HIS A 153 -7.24 -19.20 -9.58
C HIS A 153 -6.03 -19.21 -10.53
N LEU A 154 -5.02 -18.39 -10.23
CA LEU A 154 -3.78 -18.31 -10.98
C LEU A 154 -2.71 -19.18 -10.32
N LEU A 155 -2.42 -20.31 -10.96
CA LEU A 155 -1.42 -21.27 -10.50
C LEU A 155 -0.09 -21.05 -11.22
N TYR A 156 0.97 -20.85 -10.44
CA TYR A 156 2.33 -20.72 -10.94
C TYR A 156 3.25 -21.68 -10.21
N ASN A 157 4.12 -22.39 -10.93
CA ASN A 157 5.24 -23.06 -10.28
C ASN A 157 6.26 -22.02 -9.78
N ASP A 158 7.23 -22.45 -8.98
CA ASP A 158 8.18 -21.52 -8.35
C ASP A 158 8.99 -20.70 -9.36
N ARG A 159 9.37 -21.31 -10.49
CA ARG A 159 10.14 -20.64 -11.54
C ARG A 159 9.32 -19.61 -12.30
N GLU A 160 8.07 -19.91 -12.60
CA GLU A 160 7.11 -18.95 -13.21
C GLU A 160 6.86 -17.78 -12.25
N TRP A 161 6.65 -18.08 -10.97
CA TRP A 161 6.44 -17.05 -9.96
C TRP A 161 7.65 -16.13 -9.79
N ASP A 162 8.85 -16.71 -9.70
CA ASP A 162 10.08 -15.93 -9.60
C ASP A 162 10.27 -15.04 -10.85
N ALA A 163 9.87 -15.50 -12.05
CA ALA A 163 9.95 -14.72 -13.28
C ALA A 163 8.97 -13.54 -13.27
N ILE A 164 7.73 -13.77 -12.83
CA ILE A 164 6.72 -12.70 -12.66
C ILE A 164 7.20 -11.65 -11.67
N ASN A 165 7.80 -12.06 -10.55
CA ASN A 165 8.33 -11.12 -9.55
C ASN A 165 9.53 -10.33 -10.08
N LEU A 166 10.43 -10.96 -10.84
CA LEU A 166 11.53 -10.26 -11.50
C LEU A 166 11.01 -9.19 -12.47
N ASP A 167 10.03 -9.54 -13.31
CA ASP A 167 9.43 -8.59 -14.26
C ASP A 167 8.75 -7.43 -13.51
N MET A 168 8.02 -7.73 -12.43
CA MET A 168 7.37 -6.71 -11.61
C MET A 168 8.38 -5.77 -10.93
N LEU A 169 9.42 -6.31 -10.29
CA LEU A 169 10.45 -5.52 -9.63
C LEU A 169 11.27 -4.68 -10.61
N ALA A 170 11.59 -5.23 -11.78
CA ALA A 170 12.36 -4.57 -12.83
C ALA A 170 11.53 -3.48 -13.53
N GLY A 171 10.23 -3.72 -13.75
CA GLY A 171 9.30 -2.76 -14.35
C GLY A 171 8.88 -1.63 -13.40
N HIS A 172 8.80 -1.90 -12.11
CA HIS A 172 8.43 -0.90 -11.10
C HIS A 172 9.50 0.20 -10.95
N GLN A 173 9.08 1.43 -10.70
CA GLN A 173 9.96 2.56 -10.40
C GLN A 173 9.44 3.34 -9.20
N TYR A 174 10.35 3.73 -8.30
CA TYR A 174 10.01 4.67 -7.24
C TYR A 174 10.00 6.10 -7.77
N PHE A 175 9.09 6.93 -7.24
CA PHE A 175 8.82 8.30 -7.69
C PHE A 175 9.55 9.33 -6.84
N THR A 176 9.54 9.18 -5.51
CA THR A 176 10.12 10.18 -4.60
C THR A 176 11.65 10.21 -4.69
N GLY A 177 12.25 11.33 -4.31
CA GLY A 177 13.71 11.45 -4.24
C GLY A 177 14.36 10.42 -3.30
N TYR A 178 13.70 10.10 -2.18
CA TYR A 178 14.14 9.05 -1.27
C TYR A 178 13.97 7.65 -1.87
N GLY A 179 12.81 7.37 -2.47
CA GLY A 179 12.52 6.12 -3.15
C GLY A 179 13.56 5.77 -4.21
N LYS A 180 13.85 6.73 -5.10
CA LYS A 180 14.86 6.59 -6.17
C LYS A 180 16.28 6.34 -5.64
N LYS A 181 16.67 6.98 -4.52
CA LYS A 181 18.05 6.92 -4.02
C LYS A 181 18.31 5.76 -3.05
N VAL A 182 17.30 5.37 -2.27
CA VAL A 182 17.44 4.44 -1.15
C VAL A 182 16.62 3.18 -1.37
N LEU A 183 15.31 3.29 -1.58
CA LEU A 183 14.44 2.12 -1.74
C LEU A 183 14.81 1.32 -3.00
N GLN A 184 15.13 2.01 -4.10
CA GLN A 184 15.58 1.38 -5.35
C GLN A 184 16.84 0.53 -5.14
N LYS A 185 17.82 1.01 -4.37
CA LYS A 185 19.05 0.25 -4.10
C LYS A 185 18.76 -1.03 -3.33
N LYS A 186 17.87 -0.96 -2.34
CA LYS A 186 17.47 -2.14 -1.58
C LYS A 186 16.63 -3.12 -2.42
N LYS A 187 15.76 -2.60 -3.28
CA LYS A 187 15.01 -3.39 -4.26
C LYS A 187 15.94 -4.18 -5.19
N ILE A 188 17.02 -3.55 -5.67
CA ILE A 188 18.04 -4.23 -6.50
C ILE A 188 18.65 -5.44 -5.77
N LEU A 189 18.92 -5.35 -4.47
CA LEU A 189 19.42 -6.50 -3.70
C LEU A 189 18.41 -7.66 -3.67
N ASN A 190 17.11 -7.37 -3.68
CA ASN A 190 16.08 -8.41 -3.76
C ASN A 190 15.95 -9.00 -5.18
N ILE A 191 16.14 -8.18 -6.22
CA ILE A 191 16.26 -8.67 -7.60
C ILE A 191 17.44 -9.64 -7.71
N GLU A 192 18.62 -9.28 -7.18
CA GLU A 192 19.80 -10.15 -7.21
C GLU A 192 19.57 -11.49 -6.52
N LYS A 193 18.90 -11.49 -5.35
CA LYS A 193 18.51 -12.73 -4.66
C LYS A 193 17.56 -13.60 -5.49
N LEU A 194 16.60 -13.00 -6.20
CA LEU A 194 15.69 -13.73 -7.08
C LEU A 194 16.43 -14.32 -8.29
N VAL A 195 17.33 -13.56 -8.92
CA VAL A 195 18.14 -14.04 -10.06
C VAL A 195 18.94 -15.29 -9.67
N GLN A 196 19.49 -15.34 -8.44
CA GLN A 196 20.23 -16.50 -7.94
C GLN A 196 19.38 -17.78 -7.82
N ARG A 197 18.04 -17.69 -7.84
CA ARG A 197 17.15 -18.87 -7.80
C ARG A 197 16.99 -19.52 -9.18
N PHE A 198 17.45 -18.87 -10.24
CA PHE A 198 17.46 -19.42 -11.61
C PHE A 198 18.76 -20.13 -11.99
N THR A 199 19.80 -19.99 -11.17
CA THR A 199 21.14 -20.57 -11.38
C THR A 199 21.32 -21.81 -10.54
#